data_AF-A0A2S1SJH0-F1
#
_entry.id   AF-A0A2S1SJH0-F1
#
_cell.length_a   1.000
_cell.length_b   1.000
_cell.length_c   1.000
_cell.angle_alpha   90.00
_cell.angle_beta   90.00
_cell.angle_gamma   90.00
#
_symmetry.space_group_name_H-M   'P 1'
#
loop_
_entity.id
_entity.type
_entity.pdbx_description
1 polymer ?
#
loop_
_entity_poly.entity_id
_entity_poly.type
_entity_poly.pdbx_seq_one_letter_code
_entity_poly.pdbx_strand_id
1 'polypeptide(L)'
;MKTKFAMILMGLVTLCGSAQDKIYKDKKNKPTTPDLAESYEISTFSDDKIHQTIRTYRMDGSPISESGFMMLENGAMPEGKSTLYNPDGSVAWFASYNKGGLEGESKAFWPGGALKREEVFSENKLVTGKCYDKDGKEIPYFPREKRPEYPGGMREAYKFIGDNFHVKGNKSGTIFLTFVIASDGSVTEVEVKKGISKRLDNEAIRVLESMPKWIPGTQEGIAVKVSYSLPIKVAAQE
;
A
#
# COMPACT_ATOMS: atom_id res chain seq x y z
N MET A 1 11.82 -21.94 -0.62
CA MET A 1 12.40 -20.99 -1.60
C MET A 1 12.71 -19.71 -0.84
N LYS A 2 13.96 -19.55 -0.40
CA LYS A 2 14.41 -18.44 0.46
C LYS A 2 14.92 -17.32 -0.43
N THR A 3 14.16 -16.25 -0.59
CA THR A 3 14.59 -15.07 -1.35
C THR A 3 15.43 -14.20 -0.44
N LYS A 4 16.74 -14.14 -0.71
CA LYS A 4 17.70 -13.27 -0.02
C LYS A 4 17.33 -11.81 -0.30
N PHE A 5 17.00 -11.04 0.73
CA PHE A 5 17.04 -9.59 0.66
C PHE A 5 18.51 -9.16 0.71
N ALA A 6 18.94 -8.40 -0.29
CA ALA A 6 20.26 -7.79 -0.31
C ALA A 6 20.28 -6.66 0.74
N MET A 7 20.94 -6.91 1.87
CA MET A 7 21.43 -5.86 2.76
C MET A 7 22.45 -5.02 1.99
N ILE A 8 22.17 -3.74 1.79
CA ILE A 8 23.23 -2.77 1.51
C ILE A 8 23.77 -2.34 2.86
N LEU A 9 24.83 -3.02 3.29
CA LEU A 9 25.65 -2.62 4.41
C LEU A 9 26.42 -1.36 3.98
N MET A 10 26.00 -0.18 4.42
CA MET A 10 26.81 1.04 4.27
C MET A 10 28.00 0.93 5.21
N GLY A 11 29.18 0.74 4.63
CA GLY A 11 30.43 0.72 5.37
C GLY A 11 30.63 2.03 6.11
N LEU A 12 31.00 1.91 7.39
CA LEU A 12 31.45 3.02 8.22
C LEU A 12 32.78 3.53 7.63
N VAL A 13 32.75 4.63 6.88
CA VAL A 13 33.96 5.37 6.52
C VAL A 13 34.06 6.55 7.46
N THR A 14 34.91 6.43 8.47
CA THR A 14 35.35 7.54 9.32
C THR A 14 36.30 8.40 8.50
N LEU A 15 35.80 9.47 7.88
CA LEU A 15 36.61 10.61 7.47
C LEU A 15 36.22 11.84 8.29
N CYS A 16 37.18 12.35 9.04
CA CYS A 16 37.08 13.65 9.69
C CYS A 16 36.93 14.76 8.63
N GLY A 17 35.88 15.57 8.80
CA GLY A 17 35.66 16.85 8.13
C GLY A 17 34.95 16.72 6.79
N SER A 18 33.63 16.85 6.74
CA SER A 18 32.94 16.93 5.46
C SER A 18 31.52 17.46 5.59
N ALA A 19 31.08 18.18 4.55
CA ALA A 19 29.67 18.41 4.27
C ALA A 19 28.88 17.10 4.43
N GLN A 20 27.65 17.16 4.94
CA GLN A 20 26.80 15.96 5.01
C GLN A 20 26.76 15.27 3.63
N ASP A 21 27.18 14.01 3.58
CA ASP A 21 27.29 13.28 2.33
C ASP A 21 25.93 13.15 1.67
N LYS A 22 25.81 13.70 0.45
CA LYS A 22 24.62 13.56 -0.38
C LYS A 22 24.61 12.19 -1.04
N ILE A 23 23.50 11.48 -0.91
CA ILE A 23 23.28 10.21 -1.60
C ILE A 23 22.32 10.48 -2.76
N TYR A 24 22.86 10.47 -3.97
CA TYR A 24 22.08 10.72 -5.19
C TYR A 24 21.31 9.48 -5.63
N LYS A 25 20.07 9.66 -6.09
CA LYS A 25 19.16 8.58 -6.50
C LYS A 25 18.65 8.78 -7.93
N ASP A 26 18.62 7.69 -8.68
CA ASP A 26 17.98 7.65 -10.00
C ASP A 26 16.44 7.57 -9.88
N LYS A 27 15.75 7.57 -11.02
CA LYS A 27 14.28 7.41 -11.10
C LYS A 27 13.73 6.09 -10.51
N LYS A 28 14.58 5.10 -10.25
CA LYS A 28 14.22 3.81 -9.62
C LYS A 28 14.63 3.78 -8.13
N ASN A 29 14.95 4.95 -7.56
CA ASN A 29 15.44 5.12 -6.19
C ASN A 29 16.74 4.34 -5.88
N LYS A 30 17.56 4.08 -6.90
CA LYS A 30 18.85 3.42 -6.74
C LYS A 30 19.98 4.45 -6.62
N PRO A 31 20.99 4.21 -5.77
CA PRO A 31 22.18 5.07 -5.70
C PRO A 31 22.81 5.26 -7.09
N THR A 32 23.15 6.49 -7.42
CA THR A 32 23.72 6.86 -8.72
C THR A 32 24.68 8.06 -8.60
N THR A 33 25.24 8.53 -9.70
CA THR A 33 26.06 9.73 -9.78
C THR A 33 25.19 10.99 -9.96
N PRO A 34 25.68 12.19 -9.57
CA PRO A 34 24.87 13.42 -9.60
C PRO A 34 24.29 13.78 -10.97
N ASP A 35 25.00 13.47 -12.05
CA ASP A 35 24.60 13.72 -13.45
C ASP A 35 23.45 12.82 -13.93
N LEU A 36 23.23 11.69 -13.26
CA LEU A 36 22.15 10.74 -13.56
C LEU A 36 21.04 10.76 -12.49
N ALA A 37 21.12 11.69 -11.55
CA ALA A 37 20.25 11.75 -10.39
C ALA A 37 18.96 12.54 -10.66
N GLU A 38 17.86 12.06 -10.10
CA GLU A 38 16.56 12.76 -10.07
C GLU A 38 16.29 13.38 -8.69
N SER A 39 17.01 12.92 -7.67
CA SER A 39 16.93 13.42 -6.30
C SER A 39 18.22 13.12 -5.53
N TYR A 40 18.36 13.74 -4.36
CA TYR A 40 19.40 13.40 -3.41
C TYR A 40 18.86 13.34 -1.98
N GLU A 41 19.50 12.53 -1.16
CA GLU A 41 19.19 12.37 0.26
C GLU A 41 20.32 12.91 1.13
N ILE A 42 19.93 13.45 2.28
CA ILE A 42 20.83 13.85 3.36
C ILE A 42 20.34 13.16 4.63
N SER A 43 21.23 12.40 5.27
CA SER A 43 20.94 11.70 6.52
C SER A 43 21.65 12.36 7.69
N THR A 44 20.93 12.57 8.78
CA THR A 44 21.46 13.11 10.04
C THR A 44 21.14 12.16 11.18
N PHE A 45 22.13 11.77 11.97
CA PHE A 45 21.91 11.02 13.19
C PHE A 45 21.80 11.97 14.39
N SER A 46 20.93 11.64 15.34
CA SER A 46 20.92 12.24 16.67
C SER A 46 22.14 11.81 17.49
N ASP A 47 22.35 12.48 18.62
CA ASP A 47 23.46 12.21 19.54
C ASP A 47 23.45 10.78 20.10
N ASP A 48 22.25 10.18 20.25
CA ASP A 48 22.10 8.79 20.70
C ASP A 48 22.49 7.75 19.63
N LYS A 49 22.75 8.19 18.39
CA LYS A 49 23.15 7.38 17.22
C LYS A 49 22.15 6.30 16.82
N ILE A 50 20.97 6.26 17.43
CA ILE A 50 19.90 5.32 17.10
C ILE A 50 18.74 6.00 16.39
N HIS A 51 18.58 7.33 16.50
CA HIS A 51 17.63 8.05 15.66
C HIS A 51 18.33 8.68 14.45
N GLN A 52 17.68 8.54 13.30
CA GLN A 52 18.13 9.09 12.03
C GLN A 52 16.99 9.90 11.41
N THR A 53 17.31 11.10 10.94
CA THR A 53 16.42 11.87 10.04
C THR A 53 16.97 11.79 8.63
N ILE A 54 16.15 11.34 7.69
CA ILE A 54 16.46 11.34 6.26
C ILE A 54 15.65 12.47 5.62
N ARG A 55 16.34 13.34 4.88
CA ARG A 55 15.73 14.40 4.08
C ARG A 55 16.01 14.16 2.61
N THR A 56 14.95 14.06 1.81
CA THR A 56 15.06 13.86 0.36
C THR A 56 14.71 15.16 -0.34
N TYR A 57 15.50 15.52 -1.34
CA TYR A 57 15.38 16.76 -2.11
C TYR A 57 15.39 16.46 -3.60
N ARG A 58 14.72 17.30 -4.38
CA ARG A 58 14.90 17.36 -5.84
C ARG A 58 16.28 17.94 -6.14
N MET A 59 16.74 17.78 -7.38
CA MET A 59 18.04 18.30 -7.82
C MET A 59 18.15 19.83 -7.75
N ASP A 60 17.03 20.55 -7.79
CA ASP A 60 16.97 22.01 -7.57
C ASP A 60 17.03 22.43 -6.09
N GLY A 61 17.09 21.45 -5.17
CA GLY A 61 17.14 21.68 -3.72
C GLY A 61 15.77 21.83 -3.05
N SER A 62 14.67 21.78 -3.79
CA SER A 62 13.32 21.78 -3.20
C SER A 62 13.05 20.48 -2.43
N PRO A 63 12.35 20.53 -1.28
CA PRO A 63 12.12 19.36 -0.45
C PRO A 63 11.12 18.40 -1.11
N ILE A 64 11.38 17.09 -0.96
CA ILE A 64 10.45 16.01 -1.28
C ILE A 64 9.89 15.42 0.01
N SER A 65 10.77 15.14 0.97
CA SER A 65 10.39 14.52 2.24
C SER A 65 11.37 14.83 3.36
N GLU A 66 10.87 14.73 4.59
CA GLU A 66 11.67 14.62 5.81
C GLU A 66 11.06 13.51 6.65
N SER A 67 11.85 12.52 7.08
CA SER A 67 11.34 11.35 7.81
C SER A 67 12.32 10.91 8.88
N GLY A 68 11.80 10.73 10.09
CA GLY A 68 12.53 10.19 11.23
C GLY A 68 12.42 8.67 11.30
N PHE A 69 13.51 8.04 11.73
CA PHE A 69 13.63 6.61 11.89
C PHE A 69 14.38 6.27 13.17
N MET A 70 13.95 5.21 13.85
CA MET A 70 14.75 4.53 14.85
C MET A 70 15.45 3.34 14.19
N MET A 71 16.77 3.31 14.30
CA MET A 71 17.64 2.27 13.78
C MET A 71 17.65 1.06 14.71
N LEU A 72 17.60 -0.11 14.11
CA LEU A 72 17.59 -1.41 14.77
C LEU A 72 18.74 -2.25 14.21
N GLU A 73 19.13 -3.31 14.92
CA GLU A 73 20.19 -4.22 14.47
C GLU A 73 19.94 -4.77 13.05
N ASN A 74 18.67 -5.03 12.70
CA ASN A 74 18.28 -5.64 11.42
C ASN A 74 17.29 -4.77 10.62
N GLY A 75 17.35 -3.44 10.76
CA GLY A 75 16.53 -2.54 9.96
C GLY A 75 16.34 -1.17 10.59
N ALA A 76 15.25 -0.52 10.19
CA ALA A 76 14.82 0.74 10.78
C ALA A 76 13.29 0.75 10.82
N MET A 77 12.72 1.48 11.76
CA MET A 77 11.29 1.73 11.82
C MET A 77 11.01 3.23 11.87
N PRO A 78 9.90 3.70 11.28
CA PRO A 78 9.50 5.11 11.40
C PRO A 78 9.42 5.56 12.86
N GLU A 79 9.93 6.75 13.14
CA GLU A 79 9.93 7.35 14.47
C GLU A 79 9.78 8.87 14.35
N GLY A 80 8.94 9.48 15.18
CA GLY A 80 8.67 10.91 15.13
C GLY A 80 7.88 11.31 13.89
N LYS A 81 8.04 12.57 13.46
CA LYS A 81 7.25 13.13 12.37
C LYS A 81 7.87 12.82 11.01
N SER A 82 7.06 12.32 10.09
CA SER A 82 7.37 12.26 8.66
C SER A 82 6.50 13.25 7.90
N THR A 83 7.11 14.00 6.98
CA THR A 83 6.48 15.03 6.16
C THR A 83 6.82 14.80 4.69
N LEU A 84 5.83 14.96 3.82
CA LEU A 84 5.95 14.98 2.37
C LEU A 84 5.56 16.37 1.85
N TYR A 85 6.27 16.82 0.82
CA TYR A 85 6.12 18.16 0.25
C TYR A 85 5.70 18.09 -1.22
N ASN A 86 4.81 18.99 -1.61
CA ASN A 86 4.46 19.25 -3.00
C ASN A 86 5.63 19.93 -3.74
N PRO A 87 5.63 19.96 -5.09
CA PRO A 87 6.66 20.66 -5.87
C PRO A 87 6.79 22.17 -5.56
N ASP A 88 5.71 22.80 -5.11
CA ASP A 88 5.70 24.20 -4.67
C ASP A 88 6.24 24.41 -3.24
N GLY A 89 6.69 23.35 -2.57
CA GLY A 89 7.20 23.38 -1.20
C GLY A 89 6.12 23.36 -0.10
N SER A 90 4.83 23.42 -0.46
CA SER A 90 3.75 23.23 0.51
C SER A 90 3.70 21.80 1.06
N VAL A 91 3.22 21.62 2.28
CA VAL A 91 3.08 20.28 2.86
C VAL A 91 1.96 19.52 2.15
N ALA A 92 2.29 18.37 1.57
CA ALA A 92 1.31 17.46 0.96
C ALA A 92 0.67 16.55 2.00
N TRP A 93 1.49 16.05 2.94
CA TRP A 93 1.06 15.15 4.00
C TRP A 93 2.08 15.12 5.14
N PHE A 94 1.61 14.85 6.35
CA PHE A 94 2.47 14.40 7.43
C PHE A 94 1.78 13.37 8.31
N ALA A 95 2.58 12.60 9.04
CA ALA A 95 2.13 11.77 10.14
C ALA A 95 3.21 11.68 11.22
N SER A 96 2.77 11.42 12.44
CA SER A 96 3.65 11.09 13.55
C SER A 96 3.67 9.58 13.81
N TYR A 97 4.84 9.10 14.20
CA TYR A 97 5.13 7.69 14.45
C TYR A 97 5.77 7.52 15.82
N ASN A 98 5.45 6.39 16.47
CA ASN A 98 6.11 5.91 17.67
C ASN A 98 6.37 4.41 17.48
N LYS A 99 7.64 4.02 17.48
CA LYS A 99 8.11 2.65 17.28
C LYS A 99 7.47 1.98 16.06
N GLY A 100 7.45 2.72 14.94
CA GLY A 100 6.90 2.27 13.65
C GLY A 100 5.38 2.30 13.52
N GLY A 101 4.64 2.51 14.62
CA GLY A 101 3.19 2.67 14.59
C GLY A 101 2.78 4.14 14.43
N LEU A 102 1.66 4.40 13.75
CA LEU A 102 1.07 5.74 13.72
C LEU A 102 0.62 6.15 15.13
N GLU A 103 1.01 7.35 15.55
CA GLU A 103 0.72 7.90 16.88
C GLU A 103 0.54 9.41 16.79
N GLY A 104 -0.58 9.92 17.29
CA GLY A 104 -0.93 11.34 17.20
C GLY A 104 -1.48 11.74 15.83
N GLU A 105 -1.17 12.96 15.39
CA GLU A 105 -1.80 13.55 14.20
C GLU A 105 -1.22 13.03 12.88
N SER A 106 -2.11 12.85 11.90
CA SER A 106 -1.78 12.84 10.48
C SER A 106 -2.68 13.79 9.73
N LYS A 107 -2.12 14.58 8.81
CA LYS A 107 -2.89 15.46 7.92
C LYS A 107 -2.43 15.30 6.49
N ALA A 108 -3.38 15.38 5.57
CA ALA A 108 -3.13 15.45 4.14
C ALA A 108 -3.77 16.71 3.58
N PHE A 109 -3.18 17.26 2.53
CA PHE A 109 -3.60 18.51 1.90
C PHE A 109 -3.83 18.31 0.40
N TRP A 110 -4.77 19.04 -0.16
CA TRP A 110 -4.93 19.19 -1.60
C TRP A 110 -3.74 20.00 -2.18
N PRO A 111 -3.43 19.85 -3.49
CA PRO A 111 -2.57 20.80 -4.17
C PRO A 111 -3.08 22.23 -3.94
N GLY A 112 -2.20 23.14 -3.50
CA GLY A 112 -2.58 24.49 -3.06
C GLY A 112 -2.80 24.63 -1.54
N GLY A 113 -2.67 23.55 -0.76
CA GLY A 113 -2.56 23.61 0.70
C GLY A 113 -3.88 23.55 1.48
N ALA A 114 -5.03 23.43 0.81
CA ALA A 114 -6.31 23.22 1.50
C ALA A 114 -6.30 21.87 2.24
N LEU A 115 -6.81 21.83 3.47
CA LEU A 115 -6.88 20.59 4.25
C LEU A 115 -7.76 19.58 3.49
N LYS A 116 -7.22 18.38 3.25
CA LYS A 116 -7.94 17.27 2.61
C LYS A 116 -8.44 16.27 3.66
N ARG A 117 -7.63 16.03 4.68
CA ARG A 117 -7.89 15.04 5.72
C ARG A 117 -7.13 15.38 6.98
N GLU A 118 -7.77 15.15 8.12
CA GLU A 118 -7.12 15.09 9.42
C GLU A 118 -7.49 13.79 10.13
N GLU A 119 -6.50 13.14 10.73
CA GLU A 119 -6.64 11.88 11.44
C GLU A 119 -5.83 11.96 12.73
N VAL A 120 -6.31 11.27 13.76
CA VAL A 120 -5.59 11.06 15.01
C VAL A 120 -5.48 9.55 15.23
N PHE A 121 -4.27 9.10 15.53
CA PHE A 121 -3.96 7.71 15.82
C PHE A 121 -3.51 7.55 17.26
N SER A 122 -3.82 6.39 17.83
CA SER A 122 -3.27 5.93 19.11
C SER A 122 -3.05 4.43 19.02
N GLU A 123 -1.85 3.97 19.39
CA GLU A 123 -1.46 2.56 19.27
C GLU A 123 -1.69 2.00 17.85
N ASN A 124 -1.34 2.79 16.83
CA ASN A 124 -1.51 2.45 15.42
C ASN A 124 -2.97 2.22 14.97
N LYS A 125 -3.95 2.65 15.77
CA LYS A 125 -5.38 2.61 15.43
C LYS A 125 -5.92 4.02 15.22
N LEU A 126 -6.77 4.18 14.21
CA LEU A 126 -7.48 5.42 13.97
C LEU A 126 -8.45 5.69 15.13
N VAL A 127 -8.31 6.84 15.79
CA VAL A 127 -9.18 7.32 16.85
C VAL A 127 -10.28 8.22 16.29
N THR A 128 -9.89 9.18 15.45
CA THR A 128 -10.80 10.09 14.75
C THR A 128 -10.26 10.39 13.36
N GLY A 129 -11.15 10.57 12.38
CA GLY A 129 -10.79 10.98 11.03
C GLY A 129 -11.87 11.87 10.42
N LYS A 130 -11.45 12.95 9.77
CA LYS A 130 -12.32 13.82 8.98
C LYS A 130 -11.72 14.02 7.59
N CYS A 131 -12.61 14.16 6.61
CA CYS A 131 -12.24 14.43 5.22
C CYS A 131 -12.93 15.72 4.76
N TYR A 132 -12.27 16.42 3.85
CA TYR A 132 -12.73 17.68 3.31
C TYR A 132 -12.60 17.68 1.79
N ASP A 133 -13.57 18.30 1.11
CA ASP A 133 -13.44 18.58 -0.32
C ASP A 133 -12.45 19.73 -0.58
N LYS A 134 -12.23 20.05 -1.86
CA LYS A 134 -11.30 21.11 -2.30
C LYS A 134 -11.68 22.51 -1.83
N ASP A 135 -12.95 22.72 -1.45
CA ASP A 135 -13.50 23.99 -1.00
C ASP A 135 -13.48 24.09 0.54
N GLY A 136 -12.95 23.07 1.22
CA GLY A 136 -12.82 23.01 2.68
C GLY A 136 -14.08 22.55 3.39
N LYS A 137 -15.10 22.06 2.66
CA LYS A 137 -16.32 21.53 3.27
C LYS A 137 -16.08 20.11 3.75
N GLU A 138 -16.48 19.83 4.99
CA GLU A 138 -16.43 18.48 5.55
C GLU A 138 -17.34 17.52 4.75
N ILE A 139 -16.79 16.36 4.40
CA ILE A 139 -17.45 15.28 3.65
C ILE A 139 -17.37 13.97 4.44
N PRO A 140 -18.21 12.97 4.13
CA PRO A 140 -18.16 11.68 4.81
C PRO A 140 -16.74 11.11 4.81
N TYR A 141 -16.29 10.63 5.98
CA TYR A 141 -14.99 9.98 6.09
C TYR A 141 -14.91 8.76 5.18
N PHE A 142 -13.80 8.64 4.46
CA PHE A 142 -13.45 7.43 3.72
C PHE A 142 -12.03 7.02 4.10
N PRO A 143 -11.78 5.70 4.25
CA PRO A 143 -10.45 5.20 4.56
C PRO A 143 -9.49 5.48 3.41
N ARG A 144 -8.20 5.53 3.75
CA ARG A 144 -7.08 5.71 2.82
C ARG A 144 -7.08 4.62 1.73
N GLU A 145 -7.32 3.39 2.15
CA GLU A 145 -7.58 2.25 1.26
C GLU A 145 -8.74 1.42 1.80
N LYS A 146 -9.61 0.94 0.91
CA LYS A 146 -10.65 -0.05 1.20
C LYS A 146 -10.51 -1.21 0.23
N ARG A 147 -10.53 -2.44 0.75
CA ARG A 147 -10.56 -3.64 -0.08
C ARG A 147 -11.95 -3.84 -0.68
N PRO A 148 -12.06 -4.50 -1.85
CA PRO A 148 -13.35 -4.91 -2.37
C PRO A 148 -14.07 -5.86 -1.41
N GLU A 149 -15.38 -5.76 -1.36
CA GLU A 149 -16.23 -6.56 -0.49
C GLU A 149 -17.36 -7.18 -1.31
N TYR A 150 -17.55 -8.49 -1.21
CA TYR A 150 -18.73 -9.14 -1.77
C TYR A 150 -19.97 -8.71 -0.98
N PRO A 151 -21.13 -8.48 -1.61
CA PRO A 151 -22.36 -8.12 -0.90
C PRO A 151 -22.73 -9.19 0.13
N GLY A 152 -22.81 -8.83 1.41
CA GLY A 152 -23.04 -9.77 2.51
C GLY A 152 -21.79 -10.52 2.99
N GLY A 153 -20.62 -10.22 2.42
CA GLY A 153 -19.33 -10.76 2.83
C GLY A 153 -18.96 -12.10 2.20
N MET A 154 -17.77 -12.60 2.54
CA MET A 154 -17.19 -13.78 1.88
C MET A 154 -17.98 -15.07 2.12
N ARG A 155 -18.73 -15.18 3.22
CA ARG A 155 -19.60 -16.33 3.46
C ARG A 155 -20.69 -16.42 2.39
N GLU A 156 -21.31 -15.29 2.05
CA GLU A 156 -22.32 -15.22 1.00
C GLU A 156 -21.69 -15.43 -0.39
N ALA A 157 -20.45 -14.97 -0.60
CA ALA A 157 -19.71 -15.26 -1.83
C ALA A 157 -19.51 -16.77 -2.03
N TYR A 158 -19.07 -17.48 -1.00
CA TYR A 158 -18.90 -18.94 -1.05
C TYR A 158 -20.23 -19.68 -1.18
N LYS A 159 -21.29 -19.19 -0.53
CA LYS A 159 -22.65 -19.73 -0.71
C LYS A 159 -23.10 -19.58 -2.16
N PHE A 160 -22.97 -18.38 -2.74
CA PHE A 160 -23.28 -18.14 -4.15
C PHE A 160 -22.50 -19.08 -5.07
N ILE A 161 -21.20 -19.27 -4.82
CA ILE A 161 -20.40 -20.23 -5.58
C ILE A 161 -20.99 -21.63 -5.48
N GLY A 162 -21.22 -22.13 -4.27
CA GLY A 162 -21.76 -23.47 -4.05
C GLY A 162 -23.14 -23.67 -4.71
N ASP A 163 -24.02 -22.69 -4.59
CA ASP A 163 -25.38 -22.72 -5.14
C ASP A 163 -25.40 -22.67 -6.68
N ASN A 164 -24.35 -22.13 -7.31
CA ASN A 164 -24.28 -21.96 -8.76
C ASN A 164 -23.31 -22.93 -9.44
N PHE A 165 -22.61 -23.78 -8.70
CA PHE A 165 -21.64 -24.73 -9.23
C PHE A 165 -22.32 -26.06 -9.58
N HIS A 166 -22.65 -26.27 -10.86
CA HIS A 166 -23.53 -27.36 -11.30
C HIS A 166 -22.80 -28.52 -11.99
N VAL A 167 -21.47 -28.51 -11.99
CA VAL A 167 -20.67 -29.58 -12.60
C VAL A 167 -20.33 -30.65 -11.57
N LYS A 168 -20.85 -31.86 -11.79
CA LYS A 168 -20.40 -33.07 -11.10
C LYS A 168 -19.05 -33.53 -11.65
N GLY A 169 -18.20 -34.03 -10.76
CA GLY A 169 -16.92 -34.64 -11.10
C GLY A 169 -16.53 -35.69 -10.08
N ASN A 170 -15.72 -36.66 -10.51
CA ASN A 170 -15.13 -37.70 -9.67
C ASN A 170 -13.80 -37.26 -9.04
N LYS A 171 -13.43 -35.99 -9.16
CA LYS A 171 -12.17 -35.43 -8.64
C LYS A 171 -12.46 -34.39 -7.57
N SER A 172 -11.74 -34.52 -6.47
CA SER A 172 -11.71 -33.53 -5.38
C SER A 172 -10.45 -32.68 -5.48
N GLY A 173 -10.49 -31.47 -4.95
CA GLY A 173 -9.30 -30.62 -4.88
C GLY A 173 -9.64 -29.17 -4.55
N THR A 174 -8.67 -28.30 -4.78
CA THR A 174 -8.86 -26.85 -4.65
C THR A 174 -8.40 -26.19 -5.94
N ILE A 175 -9.30 -25.43 -6.55
CA ILE A 175 -9.01 -24.59 -7.69
C ILE A 175 -8.56 -23.25 -7.13
N PHE A 176 -7.35 -22.81 -7.50
CA PHE A 176 -6.83 -21.49 -7.15
C PHE A 176 -7.01 -20.58 -8.35
N LEU A 177 -7.82 -19.53 -8.18
CA LEU A 177 -8.10 -18.55 -9.22
C LEU A 177 -7.67 -17.15 -8.78
N THR A 178 -7.35 -16.33 -9.76
CA THR A 178 -7.24 -14.87 -9.62
C THR A 178 -8.26 -14.20 -10.52
N PHE A 179 -8.78 -13.06 -10.12
CA PHE A 179 -9.65 -12.22 -10.94
C PHE A 179 -9.48 -10.76 -10.54
N VAL A 180 -10.04 -9.86 -11.32
CA VAL A 180 -10.06 -8.42 -11.04
C VAL A 180 -11.47 -8.00 -10.66
N ILE A 181 -11.61 -7.31 -9.53
CA ILE A 181 -12.80 -6.49 -9.26
C ILE A 181 -12.58 -5.14 -9.90
N ALA A 182 -13.39 -4.80 -10.90
CA ALA A 182 -13.34 -3.52 -11.57
C ALA A 182 -13.87 -2.37 -10.67
N SER A 183 -13.58 -1.13 -11.05
CA SER A 183 -14.06 0.06 -10.31
C SER A 183 -15.59 0.17 -10.24
N ASP A 184 -16.32 -0.53 -11.11
CA ASP A 184 -17.80 -0.59 -11.11
C ASP A 184 -18.34 -1.81 -10.34
N GLY A 185 -17.46 -2.59 -9.70
CA GLY A 185 -17.77 -3.79 -8.93
C GLY A 185 -17.87 -5.08 -9.74
N SER A 186 -17.75 -5.05 -11.07
CA SER A 186 -17.82 -6.27 -11.88
C SER A 186 -16.59 -7.17 -11.68
N VAL A 187 -16.79 -8.49 -11.79
CA VAL A 187 -15.70 -9.47 -11.84
C VAL A 187 -15.23 -9.58 -13.30
N THR A 188 -13.94 -9.38 -13.53
CA THR A 188 -13.31 -9.46 -14.85
C THR A 188 -11.98 -10.22 -14.78
N GLU A 189 -11.42 -10.59 -15.93
CA GLU A 189 -10.05 -11.14 -16.02
C GLU A 189 -9.83 -12.39 -15.14
N VAL A 190 -10.79 -13.33 -15.14
CA VAL A 190 -10.71 -14.55 -14.34
C VAL A 190 -9.66 -15.51 -14.93
N GLU A 191 -8.71 -15.93 -14.10
CA GLU A 191 -7.63 -16.81 -14.49
C GLU A 191 -7.43 -17.94 -13.46
N VAL A 192 -7.34 -19.18 -13.96
CA VAL A 192 -7.02 -20.35 -13.14
C VAL A 192 -5.50 -20.45 -12.99
N LYS A 193 -4.99 -20.25 -11.77
CA LYS A 193 -3.57 -20.41 -11.46
C LYS A 193 -3.20 -21.87 -11.18
N LYS A 194 -4.12 -22.63 -10.59
CA LYS A 194 -3.98 -24.07 -10.37
C LYS A 194 -5.36 -24.72 -10.39
N GLY A 195 -5.57 -25.57 -11.40
CA GLY A 195 -6.83 -26.27 -11.62
C GLY A 195 -6.85 -27.71 -11.09
N ILE A 196 -8.00 -28.35 -11.23
CA ILE A 196 -8.22 -29.79 -10.99
C ILE A 196 -8.42 -30.52 -12.32
N SER A 197 -9.26 -29.94 -13.19
CA SER A 197 -9.53 -30.43 -14.53
C SER A 197 -10.22 -29.34 -15.34
N LYS A 198 -9.97 -29.28 -16.65
CA LYS A 198 -10.54 -28.26 -17.53
C LYS A 198 -12.06 -28.07 -17.36
N ARG A 199 -12.80 -29.15 -17.10
CA ARG A 199 -14.26 -29.09 -16.88
C ARG A 199 -14.62 -28.36 -15.58
N LEU A 200 -13.98 -28.69 -14.46
CA LEU A 200 -14.21 -28.03 -13.17
C LEU A 200 -13.67 -26.61 -13.15
N ASP A 201 -12.53 -26.40 -13.81
CA ASP A 201 -11.87 -25.09 -13.90
C ASP A 201 -12.73 -24.11 -14.71
N ASN A 202 -13.29 -24.54 -15.85
CA ASN A 202 -14.20 -23.73 -16.65
C ASN A 202 -15.50 -23.42 -15.91
N GLU A 203 -16.01 -24.34 -15.09
CA GLU A 203 -17.19 -24.07 -14.27
C GLU A 203 -16.89 -23.04 -13.18
N ALA A 204 -15.73 -23.12 -12.54
CA ALA A 204 -15.30 -22.11 -11.58
C ALA A 204 -15.20 -20.73 -12.23
N ILE A 205 -14.65 -20.63 -13.45
CA ILE A 205 -14.60 -19.39 -14.23
C ILE A 205 -16.02 -18.85 -14.47
N ARG A 206 -16.92 -19.67 -15.04
CA ARG A 206 -18.30 -19.28 -15.33
C ARG A 206 -19.03 -18.76 -14.08
N VAL A 207 -18.88 -19.44 -12.95
CA VAL A 207 -19.51 -19.04 -11.69
C VAL A 207 -18.97 -17.70 -11.20
N LEU A 208 -17.65 -17.48 -11.23
CA LEU A 208 -17.06 -16.19 -10.86
C LEU A 208 -17.50 -15.05 -11.78
N GLU A 209 -17.56 -15.27 -13.09
CA GLU A 209 -18.03 -14.27 -14.06
C GLU A 209 -19.52 -13.95 -13.89
N SER A 210 -20.31 -14.88 -13.36
CA SER A 210 -21.73 -14.69 -13.06
C SER A 210 -22.02 -14.03 -11.72
N MET A 211 -20.99 -13.69 -10.93
CA MET A 211 -21.19 -13.08 -9.63
C MET A 211 -21.90 -11.72 -9.73
N PRO A 212 -22.73 -11.36 -8.72
CA PRO A 212 -23.24 -10.01 -8.60
C PRO A 212 -22.10 -9.02 -8.43
N LYS A 213 -22.38 -7.75 -8.72
CA LYS A 213 -21.42 -6.66 -8.52
C LYS A 213 -20.96 -6.61 -7.07
N TRP A 214 -19.65 -6.57 -6.90
CA TRP A 214 -18.99 -6.34 -5.62
C TRP A 214 -19.04 -4.86 -5.24
N ILE A 215 -18.88 -4.57 -3.95
CA ILE A 215 -18.49 -3.24 -3.52
C ILE A 215 -17.03 -3.08 -3.95
N PRO A 216 -16.70 -2.11 -4.82
CA PRO A 216 -15.35 -1.97 -5.35
C PRO A 216 -14.38 -1.57 -4.24
N GLY A 217 -13.11 -1.91 -4.44
CA GLY A 217 -12.04 -1.34 -3.64
C GLY A 217 -11.87 0.15 -3.93
N THR A 218 -11.43 0.91 -2.93
CA THR A 218 -11.21 2.35 -3.09
C THR A 218 -9.83 2.75 -2.60
N GLN A 219 -9.18 3.66 -3.30
CA GLN A 219 -7.99 4.38 -2.82
C GLN A 219 -8.30 5.86 -2.78
N GLU A 220 -8.08 6.49 -1.62
CA GLU A 220 -8.45 7.90 -1.41
C GLU A 220 -9.92 8.20 -1.79
N GLY A 221 -10.82 7.26 -1.49
CA GLY A 221 -12.25 7.36 -1.80
C GLY A 221 -12.61 7.13 -3.28
N ILE A 222 -11.62 6.95 -4.17
CA ILE A 222 -11.82 6.71 -5.59
C ILE A 222 -11.85 5.21 -5.85
N ALA A 223 -12.87 4.72 -6.55
CA ALA A 223 -12.98 3.31 -6.91
C ALA A 223 -11.87 2.88 -7.88
N VAL A 224 -11.14 1.82 -7.52
CA VAL A 224 -9.99 1.30 -8.29
C VAL A 224 -10.17 -0.17 -8.62
N LYS A 225 -9.49 -0.62 -9.69
CA LYS A 225 -9.39 -2.04 -10.02
C LYS A 225 -8.52 -2.74 -8.98
N VAL A 226 -8.98 -3.89 -8.48
CA VAL A 226 -8.25 -4.68 -7.48
C VAL A 226 -8.15 -6.13 -7.91
N SER A 227 -6.94 -6.66 -7.95
CA SER A 227 -6.71 -8.09 -8.15
C SER A 227 -7.03 -8.86 -6.86
N TYR A 228 -7.76 -9.96 -7.00
CA TYR A 228 -8.24 -10.79 -5.92
C TYR A 228 -7.92 -12.26 -6.20
N SER A 229 -7.63 -13.02 -5.14
CA SER A 229 -7.34 -14.46 -5.22
C SER A 229 -8.34 -15.22 -4.37
N LEU A 230 -8.98 -16.23 -4.95
CA LEU A 230 -9.98 -17.04 -4.23
C LEU A 230 -9.74 -18.54 -4.46
N PRO A 231 -9.48 -19.30 -3.38
CA PRO A 231 -9.49 -20.76 -3.46
C PRO A 231 -10.93 -21.28 -3.41
N ILE A 232 -11.28 -22.15 -4.35
CA ILE A 232 -12.58 -22.86 -4.39
C ILE A 232 -12.32 -24.35 -4.15
N LYS A 233 -12.86 -24.88 -3.05
CA LYS A 233 -12.78 -26.30 -2.74
C LYS A 233 -13.89 -27.05 -3.46
N VAL A 234 -13.51 -28.05 -4.26
CA VAL A 234 -14.43 -28.95 -4.95
C VAL A 234 -14.30 -30.33 -4.32
N ALA A 235 -15.44 -30.92 -3.98
CA ALA A 235 -15.53 -32.32 -3.55
C ALA A 235 -16.05 -33.17 -4.70
N ALA A 236 -15.51 -34.38 -4.84
CA ALA A 236 -16.07 -35.38 -5.73
C ALA A 236 -17.51 -35.68 -5.32
N GLN A 237 -18.39 -35.78 -6.32
CA GLN A 237 -19.76 -36.25 -6.13
C GLN A 237 -19.90 -37.57 -6.87
N GLU A 238 -20.23 -38.62 -6.12
CA GLU A 238 -20.62 -39.94 -6.66
C GLU A 238 -22.02 -39.90 -7.28
#